data_AF-A0A1Z3HLJ4-F1
#
_entry.id   AF-A0A1Z3HLJ4-F1
#
_cell.length_a   1.000
_cell.length_b   1.000
_cell.length_c   1.000
_cell.angle_alpha   90.00
_cell.angle_beta   90.00
_cell.angle_gamma   90.00
#
_symmetry.space_group_name_H-M   'P 1'
#
loop_
_entity.id
_entity.type
_entity.pdbx_description
1 polymer ?
#
loop_
_entity_poly.entity_id
_entity_poly.type
_entity_poly.pdbx_seq_one_letter_code
_entity_poly.pdbx_strand_id
1 'polypeptide(L)'
;MPSIPAAAMTSVTVQGPLWSAQVQLVELAQPQSHWAFRTLFLNQRQRRGLGVDAIHLPGTLLLLGSVSQVSVDLGGGGSFQWQRSVSPTPPFTPERLRQFLNSGDLSLLLVQAEPGQWPETFPQEATPSFFPDRLTCLTGEIPLPWPQAPQSDAQISQLYRGLSLEIPSQGVDGLQQRPGASRLLSPLSVHSGGLSIYGQVQLPWQTQPLAAVFQLTQRLPSGDIPQLRLTLEPDRILPRRSRRLHRRLGRPRSGPESRLLLTRRAMVPDWVTLAIVDPSVLPQLAWEIPPWGQPPQLYLPPQEITLLLRRSGPGNQATPATSLAQVVPDTVQGSPHCRGHSS
;
A
#
# COMPACT_ATOMS: atom_id res chain seq x y z
N MET A 1 10.46 31.27 20.42
CA MET A 1 9.90 30.04 19.83
C MET A 1 9.61 29.08 20.97
N PRO A 2 8.39 28.51 21.07
CA PRO A 2 8.05 27.55 22.12
C PRO A 2 8.97 26.31 22.05
N SER A 3 9.39 25.78 23.19
CA SER A 3 10.17 24.54 23.27
C SER A 3 9.28 23.31 23.03
N ILE A 4 9.85 22.19 22.55
CA ILE A 4 9.13 20.92 22.52
C ILE A 4 9.09 20.36 23.94
N PRO A 5 7.91 19.98 24.47
CA PRO A 5 7.84 19.29 25.76
C PRO A 5 8.65 18.00 25.73
N ALA A 6 9.40 17.69 26.79
CA ALA A 6 10.17 16.43 26.87
C ALA A 6 9.29 15.18 26.66
N ALA A 7 8.01 15.23 27.05
CA ALA A 7 7.04 14.16 26.80
C ALA A 7 6.73 13.96 25.30
N ALA A 8 6.65 15.03 24.52
CA ALA A 8 6.46 14.95 23.07
C ALA A 8 7.73 14.50 22.35
N MET A 9 8.91 14.70 22.94
CA MET A 9 10.15 14.11 22.42
C MET A 9 10.17 12.59 22.54
N THR A 10 9.51 12.04 23.56
CA THR A 10 9.55 10.60 23.86
C THR A 10 8.41 9.80 23.24
N SER A 11 7.25 10.40 22.97
CA SER A 11 6.13 9.69 22.34
C SER A 11 5.15 10.63 21.64
N VAL A 12 5.08 10.52 20.32
CA VAL A 12 4.06 11.18 19.46
C VAL A 12 3.32 10.12 18.68
N THR A 13 2.00 10.26 18.56
CA THR A 13 1.20 9.35 17.74
C THR A 13 1.12 9.88 16.32
N VAL A 14 1.64 9.11 15.36
CA VAL A 14 1.46 9.37 13.93
C VAL A 14 0.48 8.35 13.37
N GLN A 15 -0.53 8.79 12.61
CA GLN A 15 -1.57 7.92 12.07
C GLN A 15 -1.69 8.03 10.55
N GLY A 16 -2.09 6.93 9.92
CA GLY A 16 -2.56 6.86 8.54
C GLY A 16 -3.97 6.26 8.49
N PRO A 17 -4.48 5.89 7.30
CA PRO A 17 -5.87 5.47 7.14
C PRO A 17 -6.19 4.14 7.84
N LEU A 18 -5.21 3.23 7.93
CA LEU A 18 -5.38 1.87 8.47
C LEU A 18 -4.42 1.56 9.62
N TRP A 19 -3.66 2.55 10.08
CA TRP A 19 -2.54 2.32 10.99
C TRP A 19 -2.25 3.51 11.88
N SER A 20 -1.63 3.23 13.02
CA SER A 20 -1.06 4.22 13.94
C SER A 20 0.31 3.78 14.41
N ALA A 21 1.18 4.72 14.73
CA ALA A 21 2.54 4.48 15.16
C ALA A 21 2.90 5.37 16.34
N GLN A 22 3.67 4.81 17.27
CA GLN A 22 4.32 5.56 18.34
C GLN A 22 5.72 5.94 17.89
N VAL A 23 5.99 7.24 17.84
CA VAL A 23 7.21 7.81 17.29
C VAL A 23 7.95 8.61 18.36
N GLN A 24 9.21 8.25 18.58
CA GLN A 24 10.15 9.04 19.36
C GLN A 24 10.87 10.00 18.42
N LEU A 25 10.82 11.30 18.71
CA LEU A 25 11.43 12.31 17.87
C LEU A 25 12.95 12.32 18.06
N VAL A 26 13.68 12.47 16.95
CA VAL A 26 15.13 12.69 16.99
C VAL A 26 15.38 14.17 17.22
N GLU A 27 16.02 14.51 18.33
CA GLU A 27 16.39 15.89 18.62
C GLU A 27 17.51 16.36 17.66
N LEU A 28 17.25 17.43 16.92
CA LEU A 28 18.27 18.11 16.14
C LEU A 28 19.13 18.97 17.08
N ALA A 29 20.42 19.15 16.77
CA ALA A 29 21.35 19.92 17.61
C ALA A 29 20.88 21.37 17.89
N GLN A 30 20.03 21.93 17.04
CA GLN A 30 19.34 23.18 17.28
C GLN A 30 17.87 23.06 16.83
N PRO A 31 16.99 22.46 17.65
CA PRO A 31 15.60 22.26 17.24
C PRO A 31 14.98 23.61 16.88
N GLN A 32 15.21 24.62 17.70
CA GLN A 32 14.60 25.95 17.59
C GLN A 32 14.96 26.72 16.32
N SER A 33 16.14 26.51 15.73
CA SER A 33 16.56 27.15 14.46
C SER A 33 16.21 26.31 13.22
N HIS A 34 15.94 25.02 13.41
CA HIS A 34 15.55 24.07 12.35
C HIS A 34 14.06 23.73 12.36
N TRP A 35 13.25 24.37 13.22
CA TRP A 35 11.79 24.53 13.11
C TRP A 35 11.38 25.35 11.88
N ALA A 36 12.07 25.15 10.76
CA ALA A 36 11.71 25.73 9.49
C ALA A 36 10.48 24.99 8.97
N PHE A 37 9.33 25.37 9.53
CA PHE A 37 8.07 25.44 8.83
C PHE A 37 8.34 26.02 7.45
N ARG A 38 8.44 25.15 6.46
CA ARG A 38 7.88 25.53 5.17
C ARG A 38 6.46 25.03 5.25
N THR A 39 5.51 25.95 5.43
CA THR A 39 4.10 25.70 5.18
C THR A 39 4.02 25.30 3.70
N LEU A 40 4.22 24.02 3.39
CA LEU A 40 4.35 23.57 2.01
C LEU A 40 3.04 23.72 1.24
N PHE A 41 1.90 23.83 1.95
CA PHE A 41 0.60 24.06 1.35
C PHE A 41 -0.26 25.02 2.19
N LEU A 42 -0.09 26.33 1.95
CA LEU A 42 -1.13 27.30 2.25
C LEU A 42 -2.22 27.19 1.18
N ASN A 43 -3.21 26.32 1.35
CA ASN A 43 -4.45 26.50 0.58
C ASN A 43 -5.23 27.66 1.21
N GLN A 44 -5.03 28.86 0.68
CA GLN A 44 -5.68 30.09 1.15
C GLN A 44 -7.14 30.25 0.70
N ARG A 45 -7.72 29.25 0.01
CA ARG A 45 -9.13 29.33 -0.39
C ARG A 45 -10.04 28.96 0.78
N GLN A 46 -10.85 29.92 1.24
CA GLN A 46 -11.95 29.69 2.18
C GLN A 46 -12.81 28.50 1.72
N ARG A 47 -12.88 27.44 2.53
CA ARG A 47 -13.73 26.26 2.25
C ARG A 47 -15.17 26.51 2.72
N ARG A 48 -15.84 27.52 2.15
CA ARG A 48 -17.21 27.92 2.52
C ARG A 48 -18.23 26.77 2.46
N GLY A 49 -17.98 25.73 1.66
CA GLY A 49 -18.84 24.54 1.58
C GLY A 49 -18.79 23.60 2.79
N LEU A 50 -17.90 23.84 3.78
CA LEU A 50 -17.76 23.02 4.99
C LEU A 50 -18.11 23.76 6.29
N GLY A 51 -18.63 24.99 6.21
CA GLY A 51 -19.10 25.74 7.39
C GLY A 51 -18.00 26.23 8.34
N VAL A 52 -16.74 26.29 7.89
CA VAL A 52 -15.61 26.78 8.69
C VAL A 52 -15.04 28.07 8.06
N ASP A 53 -15.28 29.20 8.73
CA ASP A 53 -14.84 30.54 8.29
C ASP A 53 -13.38 30.87 8.68
N ALA A 54 -12.83 30.16 9.67
CA ALA A 54 -11.45 30.33 10.12
C ALA A 54 -10.51 29.34 9.39
N ILE A 55 -9.51 29.89 8.68
CA ILE A 55 -8.44 29.10 8.06
C ILE A 55 -7.45 28.74 9.18
N HIS A 56 -7.67 27.63 9.89
CA HIS A 56 -6.60 27.04 10.68
C HIS A 56 -5.51 26.59 9.70
N LEU A 57 -4.32 27.19 9.81
CA LEU A 57 -3.13 26.76 9.07
C LEU A 57 -2.93 25.28 9.36
N PRO A 58 -2.92 24.39 8.35
CA PRO A 58 -2.50 23.02 8.62
C PRO A 58 -1.03 23.08 9.01
N GLY A 59 -0.76 22.79 10.29
CA GLY A 59 0.58 22.67 10.85
C GLY A 59 1.27 21.45 10.27
N THR A 60 1.68 21.54 9.01
CA THR A 60 2.45 20.52 8.33
C THR A 60 3.88 20.57 8.83
N LEU A 61 4.39 19.42 9.25
CA LEU A 61 5.70 19.26 9.87
C LEU A 61 6.49 18.18 9.14
N LEU A 62 7.81 18.37 9.06
CA LEU A 62 8.73 17.29 8.69
C LEU A 62 9.30 16.70 9.98
N LEU A 63 9.02 15.42 10.24
CA LEU A 63 9.48 14.69 11.40
C LEU A 63 10.54 13.67 11.03
N LEU A 64 11.62 13.67 11.80
CA LEU A 64 12.58 12.59 11.84
C LEU A 64 12.41 11.87 13.18
N GLY A 65 12.11 10.57 13.15
CA GLY A 65 11.83 9.82 14.36
C GLY A 65 12.14 8.34 14.28
N SER A 66 12.38 7.74 15.45
CA SER A 66 12.41 6.30 15.66
C SER A 66 11.00 5.80 15.96
N VAL A 67 10.58 4.71 15.35
CA VAL A 67 9.25 4.14 15.56
C VAL A 67 9.34 2.97 16.52
N SER A 68 8.72 3.08 17.69
CA SER A 68 8.76 2.02 18.71
C SER A 68 7.69 0.96 18.46
N GLN A 69 6.52 1.37 17.97
CA GLN A 69 5.40 0.49 17.72
C GLN A 69 4.59 0.97 16.52
N VAL A 70 4.09 0.03 15.73
CA VAL A 70 3.05 0.25 14.71
C VAL A 70 1.90 -0.70 14.97
N SER A 71 0.69 -0.17 14.95
CA SER A 71 -0.56 -0.92 15.03
C SER A 71 -1.32 -0.72 13.72
N VAL A 72 -1.78 -1.80 13.10
CA VAL A 72 -2.61 -1.78 11.89
C VAL A 72 -3.97 -2.35 12.26
N ASP A 73 -5.03 -1.63 11.93
CA ASP A 73 -6.41 -2.06 12.12
C ASP A 73 -7.11 -2.09 10.75
N LEU A 74 -7.48 -3.29 10.34
CA LEU A 74 -8.15 -3.59 9.08
C LEU A 74 -9.66 -3.77 9.27
N GLY A 75 -10.17 -3.59 10.49
CA GLY A 75 -11.56 -3.84 10.84
C GLY A 75 -11.93 -5.33 10.83
N GLY A 76 -13.10 -5.66 11.37
CA GLY A 76 -13.65 -7.03 11.33
C GLY A 76 -12.76 -8.10 11.98
N GLY A 77 -11.88 -7.73 12.92
CA GLY A 77 -10.96 -8.64 13.63
C GLY A 77 -9.54 -8.74 13.05
N GLY A 78 -9.23 -8.00 11.97
CA GLY A 78 -7.87 -7.91 11.42
C GLY A 78 -7.04 -6.84 12.11
N SER A 79 -6.49 -7.12 13.30
CA SER A 79 -5.60 -6.20 14.02
C SER A 79 -4.21 -6.81 14.18
N PHE A 80 -3.17 -6.01 13.89
CA PHE A 80 -1.78 -6.43 13.88
C PHE A 80 -0.90 -5.40 14.58
N GLN A 81 0.14 -5.85 15.27
CA GLN A 81 1.03 -4.98 16.02
C GLN A 81 2.48 -5.41 15.85
N TRP A 82 3.30 -4.45 15.43
CA TRP A 82 4.74 -4.61 15.32
C TRP A 82 5.42 -3.73 16.36
N GLN A 83 6.36 -4.31 17.10
CA GLN A 83 7.19 -3.60 18.06
C GLN A 83 8.65 -3.65 17.62
N ARG A 84 9.35 -2.53 17.81
CA ARG A 84 10.80 -2.45 17.63
C ARG A 84 11.49 -2.55 18.97
N SER A 85 12.37 -3.53 19.10
CA SER A 85 13.10 -3.79 20.34
C SER A 85 14.25 -2.80 20.58
N VAL A 86 14.69 -2.08 19.54
CA VAL A 86 15.86 -1.19 19.59
C VAL A 86 15.52 0.14 18.95
N SER A 87 15.79 1.23 19.69
CA SER A 87 15.74 2.59 19.16
C SER A 87 17.16 3.12 18.98
N PRO A 88 17.45 3.84 17.87
CA PRO A 88 18.72 4.53 17.68
C PRO A 88 19.00 5.50 18.82
N THR A 89 20.23 5.47 19.34
CA THR A 89 20.68 6.39 20.40
C THR A 89 21.67 7.43 19.86
N PRO A 90 21.68 8.65 20.43
CA PRO A 90 22.64 9.68 20.06
C PRO A 90 24.10 9.25 20.34
N PRO A 91 25.10 9.87 19.66
CA PRO A 91 24.99 11.04 18.80
C PRO A 91 24.58 10.72 17.35
N PHE A 92 23.78 11.63 16.77
CA PHE A 92 23.29 11.57 15.41
C PHE A 92 24.16 12.41 14.46
N THR A 93 25.26 11.83 13.96
CA THR A 93 26.03 12.45 12.87
C THR A 93 25.30 12.29 11.53
N PRO A 94 25.56 13.14 10.52
CA PRO A 94 24.93 12.99 9.19
C PRO A 94 25.11 11.59 8.57
N GLU A 95 26.27 10.98 8.77
CA GLU A 95 26.56 9.62 8.29
C GLU A 95 25.71 8.58 9.00
N ARG A 96 25.59 8.67 10.34
CA ARG A 96 24.74 7.77 11.13
C ARG A 96 23.26 7.95 10.81
N LEU A 97 22.80 9.20 10.64
CA LEU A 97 21.43 9.47 10.22
C LEU A 97 21.12 8.83 8.87
N ARG A 98 22.03 8.96 7.89
CA ARG A 98 21.89 8.28 6.60
C ARG A 98 21.90 6.77 6.75
N GLN A 99 22.74 6.20 7.62
CA GLN A 99 22.76 4.76 7.87
C GLN A 99 21.42 4.29 8.44
N PHE A 100 20.91 4.95 9.49
CA PHE A 100 19.63 4.60 10.10
C PHE A 100 18.42 4.80 9.18
N LEU A 101 18.43 5.84 8.34
CA LEU A 101 17.40 6.02 7.31
C LEU A 101 17.48 4.93 6.24
N ASN A 102 18.68 4.47 5.89
CA ASN A 102 18.90 3.43 4.88
C ASN A 102 18.65 2.00 5.39
N SER A 103 18.78 1.75 6.70
CA SER A 103 18.38 0.50 7.35
C SER A 103 16.90 0.49 7.70
N GLY A 104 16.27 1.67 7.77
CA GLY A 104 14.88 1.84 8.18
C GLY A 104 14.71 1.92 9.70
N ASP A 105 15.77 2.16 10.46
CA ASP A 105 15.72 2.40 11.91
C ASP A 105 15.16 3.79 12.26
N LEU A 106 15.33 4.75 11.36
CA LEU A 106 14.67 6.05 11.42
C LEU A 106 13.72 6.21 10.23
N SER A 107 12.64 6.96 10.44
CA SER A 107 11.69 7.35 9.39
C SER A 107 11.63 8.87 9.29
N LEU A 108 11.63 9.36 8.05
CA LEU A 108 11.40 10.77 7.72
C LEU A 108 9.99 10.93 7.17
N LEU A 109 9.13 11.64 7.90
CA LEU A 109 7.70 11.73 7.64
C LEU A 109 7.29 13.19 7.45
N LEU A 110 6.51 13.47 6.40
CA LEU A 110 5.73 14.70 6.33
C LEU A 110 4.39 14.40 7.00
N VAL A 111 4.05 15.17 8.03
CA VAL A 111 2.84 14.96 8.81
C VAL A 111 2.05 16.25 8.95
N GLN A 112 0.80 16.15 9.36
CA GLN A 112 -0.08 17.27 9.59
C GLN A 112 -0.73 17.13 10.97
N ALA A 113 -0.69 18.21 11.76
CA ALA A 113 -1.44 18.28 13.00
C ALA A 113 -2.96 18.28 12.77
N GLU A 114 -3.70 17.64 13.69
CA GLU A 114 -5.16 17.70 13.67
C GLU A 114 -5.66 19.15 13.82
N PRO A 115 -6.73 19.54 13.11
CA PRO A 115 -7.37 20.83 13.32
C PRO A 115 -7.74 21.02 14.80
N GLY A 116 -7.37 22.16 15.39
CA GLY A 116 -7.60 22.46 16.81
C GLY A 116 -6.49 22.02 17.76
N GLN A 117 -5.60 21.10 17.35
CA GLN A 117 -4.35 20.89 18.08
C GLN A 117 -3.31 21.97 17.74
N TRP A 118 -3.42 22.60 16.57
CA TRP A 118 -2.55 23.69 16.18
C TRP A 118 -3.00 25.04 16.78
N PRO A 119 -2.08 25.85 17.34
CA PRO A 119 -2.44 27.18 17.83
C PRO A 119 -2.87 28.09 16.68
N GLU A 120 -3.91 28.90 16.92
CA GLU A 120 -4.44 29.85 15.93
C GLU A 120 -3.42 30.94 15.57
N THR A 121 -2.55 31.30 16.51
CA THR A 121 -1.44 32.22 16.32
C THR A 121 -0.12 31.47 16.48
N PHE A 122 0.69 31.47 15.41
CA PHE A 122 2.03 30.87 15.42
C PHE A 122 3.05 31.80 14.74
N PRO A 123 4.23 32.05 15.36
CA PRO A 123 4.66 31.57 16.69
C PRO A 123 3.89 32.24 17.84
N GLN A 124 3.65 31.51 18.94
CA GLN A 124 3.02 32.07 20.14
C GLN A 124 3.94 33.13 20.78
N GLU A 125 3.37 34.27 21.19
CA GLU A 125 4.07 35.39 21.84
C GLU A 125 4.49 35.08 23.29
N ALA A 126 3.89 34.07 23.92
CA ALA A 126 4.23 33.60 25.26
C ALA A 126 4.33 32.07 25.30
N THR A 127 5.45 31.57 25.83
CA THR A 127 5.76 30.16 26.07
C THR A 127 4.78 29.54 27.06
N PRO A 128 4.01 28.56 26.60
CA PRO A 128 4.30 27.20 27.03
C PRO A 128 5.01 26.41 25.91
N SER A 129 5.71 25.35 26.31
CA SER A 129 6.18 24.34 25.37
C SER A 129 4.97 23.69 24.70
N PHE A 130 4.96 23.61 23.37
CA PHE A 130 3.82 23.11 22.59
C PHE A 130 4.29 22.13 21.50
N PHE A 131 3.62 20.98 21.41
CA PHE A 131 3.75 20.05 20.30
C PHE A 131 2.45 19.23 20.17
N PRO A 132 1.92 18.99 18.96
CA PRO A 132 0.72 18.17 18.80
C PRO A 132 1.00 16.70 19.12
N ASP A 133 0.14 16.09 19.93
CA ASP A 133 0.29 14.69 20.34
C ASP A 133 -0.17 13.71 19.23
N ARG A 134 -1.04 14.17 18.32
CA ARG A 134 -1.56 13.39 17.19
C ARG A 134 -1.31 14.07 15.86
N LEU A 135 -0.71 13.31 14.94
CA LEU A 135 -0.31 13.80 13.63
C LEU A 135 -0.73 12.80 12.55
N THR A 136 -1.27 13.30 11.45
CA THR A 136 -1.63 12.49 10.28
C THR A 136 -0.48 12.45 9.29
N CYS A 137 -0.04 11.25 8.89
CA CYS A 137 0.98 11.07 7.88
C CYS A 137 0.48 11.51 6.50
N LEU A 138 1.19 12.45 5.86
CA LEU A 138 0.92 12.92 4.50
C LEU A 138 1.85 12.25 3.48
N THR A 139 3.12 12.08 3.83
CA THR A 139 4.10 11.33 3.02
C THR A 139 5.25 10.81 3.88
N GLY A 140 6.06 9.92 3.31
CA GLY A 140 7.05 9.13 4.03
C GLY A 140 6.58 7.70 4.25
N GLU A 141 7.50 6.85 4.67
CA GLU A 141 7.29 5.41 4.81
C GLU A 141 7.92 4.95 6.12
N ILE A 142 7.17 4.13 6.87
CA ILE A 142 7.68 3.44 8.05
C ILE A 142 7.82 1.97 7.67
N PRO A 143 9.04 1.45 7.48
CA PRO A 143 9.24 0.02 7.29
C PRO A 143 8.87 -0.73 8.56
N LEU A 144 8.15 -1.84 8.43
CA LEU A 144 7.79 -2.69 9.55
C LEU A 144 8.91 -3.71 9.81
N PRO A 145 9.18 -4.08 11.07
CA PRO A 145 10.09 -5.16 11.41
C PRO A 145 9.74 -6.44 10.64
N TRP A 146 10.76 -7.07 10.07
CA TRP A 146 10.62 -8.32 9.35
C TRP A 146 11.54 -9.38 9.98
N PRO A 147 10.99 -10.47 10.52
CA PRO A 147 11.78 -11.50 11.17
C PRO A 147 12.55 -12.33 10.13
N GLN A 148 13.59 -13.03 10.57
CA GLN A 148 14.37 -13.92 9.72
C GLN A 148 13.54 -15.13 9.23
N ALA A 149 12.60 -15.61 10.05
CA ALA A 149 11.70 -16.72 9.73
C ALA A 149 10.23 -16.25 9.68
N PRO A 150 9.82 -15.47 8.65
CA PRO A 150 8.48 -14.85 8.60
C PRO A 150 7.33 -15.84 8.58
N GLN A 151 7.53 -17.05 8.07
CA GLN A 151 6.52 -18.11 8.09
C GLN A 151 6.25 -18.66 9.50
N SER A 152 7.18 -18.46 10.44
CA SER A 152 7.00 -18.85 11.84
C SER A 152 6.30 -17.77 12.68
N ASP A 153 6.19 -16.55 12.15
CA ASP A 153 5.48 -15.46 12.80
C ASP A 153 3.97 -15.57 12.51
N ALA A 154 3.20 -15.76 13.58
CA ALA A 154 1.76 -15.96 13.48
C ALA A 154 1.03 -14.73 12.94
N GLN A 155 1.46 -13.52 13.30
CA GLN A 155 0.82 -12.28 12.84
C GLN A 155 1.07 -12.06 11.35
N ILE A 156 2.32 -12.21 10.90
CA ILE A 156 2.66 -12.08 9.48
C ILE A 156 1.93 -13.16 8.66
N SER A 157 1.94 -14.40 9.13
CA SER A 157 1.24 -15.50 8.46
C SER A 157 -0.27 -15.27 8.37
N GLN A 158 -0.88 -14.74 9.44
CA GLN A 158 -2.30 -14.39 9.47
C GLN A 158 -2.63 -13.22 8.53
N LEU A 159 -1.79 -12.18 8.49
CA LEU A 159 -1.94 -11.05 7.57
C LEU A 159 -1.92 -11.52 6.11
N TYR A 160 -0.87 -12.25 5.72
CA TYR A 160 -0.71 -12.74 4.35
C TYR A 160 -1.86 -13.67 3.95
N ARG A 161 -2.26 -14.59 4.84
CA ARG A 161 -3.40 -15.48 4.60
C ARG A 161 -4.71 -14.71 4.43
N GLY A 162 -4.99 -13.73 5.29
CA GLY A 162 -6.21 -12.91 5.20
C GLY A 162 -6.30 -12.12 3.90
N LEU A 163 -5.15 -11.72 3.35
CA LEU A 163 -5.04 -11.03 2.07
C LEU A 163 -4.92 -11.97 0.86
N SER A 164 -4.94 -13.30 1.08
CA SER A 164 -4.67 -14.31 0.03
C SER A 164 -3.37 -14.06 -0.73
N LEU A 165 -2.35 -13.63 0.01
CA LEU A 165 -0.98 -13.48 -0.47
C LEU A 165 -0.11 -14.61 0.09
N GLU A 166 0.81 -15.09 -0.73
CA GLU A 166 1.87 -15.99 -0.30
C GLU A 166 3.11 -15.17 0.08
N ILE A 167 3.77 -15.58 1.17
CA ILE A 167 5.06 -15.01 1.58
C ILE A 167 6.11 -15.44 0.54
N PRO A 168 6.84 -14.51 -0.10
CA PRO A 168 7.83 -14.86 -1.12
C PRO A 168 8.90 -15.81 -0.57
N SER A 169 9.14 -16.92 -1.28
CA SER A 169 10.13 -17.95 -0.92
C SER A 169 11.57 -17.51 -1.20
N GLN A 170 11.78 -16.65 -2.20
CA GLN A 170 13.05 -15.94 -2.37
C GLN A 170 13.03 -14.76 -1.40
N GLY A 171 14.04 -14.69 -0.53
CA GLY A 171 14.15 -13.67 0.51
C GLY A 171 14.01 -12.25 -0.02
N VAL A 172 13.87 -11.28 0.89
CA VAL A 172 13.80 -9.85 0.56
C VAL A 172 15.12 -9.27 0.03
N ASP A 173 16.11 -10.12 -0.16
CA ASP A 173 17.40 -9.80 -0.76
C ASP A 173 17.19 -9.20 -2.16
N GLY A 174 17.68 -7.97 -2.31
CA GLY A 174 17.53 -7.19 -3.53
C GLY A 174 16.31 -6.28 -3.59
N LEU A 175 15.39 -6.28 -2.61
CA LEU A 175 14.39 -5.21 -2.46
C LEU A 175 15.04 -3.87 -2.09
N GLN A 176 15.97 -3.92 -1.13
CA GLN A 176 16.70 -2.76 -0.63
C GLN A 176 17.71 -2.20 -1.64
N GLN A 177 18.08 -2.98 -2.66
CA GLN A 177 19.05 -2.58 -3.68
C GLN A 177 18.38 -1.95 -4.92
N ARG A 178 17.04 -1.93 -4.97
CA ARG A 178 16.32 -1.33 -6.09
C ARG A 178 16.50 0.20 -6.09
N PRO A 179 16.51 0.85 -7.26
CA PRO A 179 16.61 2.30 -7.35
C PRO A 179 15.27 3.01 -7.04
N GLY A 180 15.36 4.23 -6.53
CA GLY A 180 14.24 5.16 -6.38
C GLY A 180 13.08 4.60 -5.53
N ALA A 181 11.84 4.93 -5.92
CA ALA A 181 10.63 4.50 -5.21
C ALA A 181 10.51 2.97 -5.11
N SER A 182 11.05 2.21 -6.07
CA SER A 182 10.99 0.75 -6.03
C SER A 182 11.86 0.10 -4.94
N ARG A 183 12.71 0.88 -4.27
CA ARG A 183 13.46 0.45 -3.08
C ARG A 183 12.49 0.25 -1.93
N LEU A 184 12.50 -0.95 -1.35
CA LEU A 184 11.75 -1.25 -0.13
C LEU A 184 12.74 -1.63 0.97
N LEU A 185 12.65 -0.95 2.10
CA LEU A 185 13.49 -1.22 3.28
C LEU A 185 13.02 -2.46 4.03
N SER A 186 11.72 -2.76 3.95
CA SER A 186 11.09 -3.96 4.47
C SER A 186 10.03 -4.44 3.47
N PRO A 187 9.72 -5.75 3.40
CA PRO A 187 8.60 -6.25 2.60
C PRO A 187 7.23 -5.78 3.11
N LEU A 188 7.15 -5.25 4.33
CA LEU A 188 5.96 -4.60 4.85
C LEU A 188 6.30 -3.16 5.25
N SER A 189 5.48 -2.20 4.86
CA SER A 189 5.65 -0.82 5.30
C SER A 189 4.32 -0.06 5.30
N VAL A 190 4.20 0.89 6.21
CA VAL A 190 3.02 1.78 6.29
C VAL A 190 3.37 3.17 5.79
N HIS A 191 2.42 3.81 5.12
CA HIS A 191 2.54 5.16 4.58
C HIS A 191 1.16 5.83 4.51
N SER A 192 1.11 7.08 4.06
CA SER A 192 -0.14 7.87 4.01
C SER A 192 -1.26 7.25 3.16
N GLY A 193 -0.91 6.40 2.19
CA GLY A 193 -1.86 5.69 1.35
C GLY A 193 -2.38 4.38 1.93
N GLY A 194 -1.81 3.88 3.03
CA GLY A 194 -2.17 2.58 3.62
C GLY A 194 -0.93 1.73 3.92
N LEU A 195 -0.97 0.46 3.49
CA LEU A 195 0.07 -0.54 3.74
C LEU A 195 0.61 -1.07 2.40
N SER A 196 1.94 -1.01 2.22
CA SER A 196 2.66 -1.66 1.13
C SER A 196 3.12 -3.05 1.56
N ILE A 197 2.86 -4.05 0.71
CA ILE A 197 3.09 -5.47 1.00
C ILE A 197 3.76 -6.15 -0.18
N TYR A 198 4.98 -6.65 0.00
CA TYR A 198 5.64 -7.47 -1.00
C TYR A 198 5.23 -8.93 -0.84
N GLY A 199 4.39 -9.42 -1.75
CA GLY A 199 3.82 -10.77 -1.70
C GLY A 199 3.77 -11.46 -3.05
N GLN A 200 3.23 -12.67 -3.05
CA GLN A 200 2.94 -13.44 -4.26
C GLN A 200 1.45 -13.73 -4.36
N VAL A 201 0.88 -13.57 -5.55
CA VAL A 201 -0.52 -13.94 -5.84
C VAL A 201 -0.59 -14.91 -7.02
N GLN A 202 -1.39 -15.95 -6.87
CA GLN A 202 -1.67 -16.89 -7.94
C GLN A 202 -2.87 -16.40 -8.76
N LEU A 203 -2.62 -15.93 -9.99
CA LEU A 203 -3.69 -15.53 -10.90
C LEU A 203 -4.33 -16.77 -11.56
N PRO A 204 -5.67 -16.80 -11.74
CA PRO A 204 -6.36 -17.98 -12.30
C PRO A 204 -5.86 -18.42 -13.68
N TRP A 205 -5.35 -17.49 -14.48
CA TRP A 205 -4.90 -17.73 -15.85
C TRP A 205 -3.36 -17.84 -16.00
N GLN A 206 -2.62 -17.84 -14.89
CA GLN A 206 -1.16 -17.99 -14.90
C GLN A 206 -0.74 -19.31 -14.26
N THR A 207 0.35 -19.91 -14.75
CA THR A 207 0.91 -21.13 -14.15
C THR A 207 1.91 -20.84 -13.03
N GLN A 208 2.49 -19.64 -13.03
CA GLN A 208 3.45 -19.19 -12.04
C GLN A 208 2.87 -18.04 -11.22
N PRO A 209 3.12 -17.98 -9.90
CA PRO A 209 2.71 -16.85 -9.07
C PRO A 209 3.30 -15.53 -9.58
N LEU A 210 2.58 -14.45 -9.27
CA LEU A 210 2.99 -13.08 -9.53
C LEU A 210 3.56 -12.48 -8.24
N ALA A 211 4.89 -12.34 -8.18
CA ALA A 211 5.57 -11.62 -7.11
C ALA A 211 5.59 -10.11 -7.40
N ALA A 212 4.95 -9.31 -6.55
CA ALA A 212 4.85 -7.86 -6.71
C ALA A 212 4.68 -7.15 -5.36
N VAL A 213 4.75 -5.82 -5.40
CA VAL A 213 4.36 -4.99 -4.26
C VAL A 213 2.90 -4.62 -4.44
N PHE A 214 2.11 -4.88 -3.42
CA PHE A 214 0.70 -4.61 -3.38
C PHE A 214 0.42 -3.51 -2.35
N GLN A 215 -0.48 -2.61 -2.69
CA GLN A 215 -0.94 -1.55 -1.82
C GLN A 215 -2.33 -1.91 -1.29
N LEU A 216 -2.45 -2.05 0.03
CA LEU A 216 -3.71 -2.19 0.75
C LEU A 216 -4.19 -0.81 1.17
N THR A 217 -5.38 -0.44 0.72
CA THR A 217 -5.98 0.88 0.92
C THR A 217 -7.41 0.76 1.42
N GLN A 218 -7.88 1.79 2.10
CA GLN A 218 -9.29 1.94 2.43
C GLN A 218 -10.03 2.57 1.25
N ARG A 219 -11.15 1.97 0.86
CA ARG A 219 -12.07 2.53 -0.12
C ARG A 219 -12.94 3.58 0.58
N LEU A 220 -13.04 4.75 -0.05
CA LEU A 220 -13.90 5.84 0.41
C LEU A 220 -15.12 5.98 -0.50
N PRO A 221 -16.31 6.31 0.07
CA PRO A 221 -16.61 6.38 1.49
C PRO A 221 -16.64 4.98 2.13
N SER A 222 -16.15 4.84 3.36
CA SER A 222 -16.27 3.62 4.15
C SER A 222 -17.40 3.76 5.18
N GLY A 223 -18.17 2.69 5.39
CA GLY A 223 -19.06 2.60 6.56
C GLY A 223 -18.28 2.27 7.83
N ASP A 224 -18.98 1.80 8.87
CA ASP A 224 -18.39 1.42 10.17
C ASP A 224 -17.31 0.34 10.05
N ILE A 225 -17.41 -0.52 9.03
CA ILE A 225 -16.37 -1.49 8.67
C ILE A 225 -15.60 -0.93 7.48
N PRO A 226 -14.26 -0.76 7.56
CA PRO A 226 -13.46 -0.28 6.45
C PRO A 226 -13.57 -1.26 5.28
N GLN A 227 -13.99 -0.76 4.13
CA GLN A 227 -13.94 -1.51 2.88
C GLN A 227 -12.52 -1.45 2.35
N LEU A 228 -11.87 -2.59 2.21
CA LEU A 228 -10.46 -2.66 1.90
C LEU A 228 -10.25 -3.09 0.44
N ARG A 229 -9.28 -2.46 -0.21
CA ARG A 229 -8.89 -2.78 -1.58
C ARG A 229 -7.39 -2.98 -1.63
N LEU A 230 -6.98 -4.15 -2.11
CA LEU A 230 -5.60 -4.46 -2.45
C LEU A 230 -5.38 -4.23 -3.94
N THR A 231 -4.31 -3.53 -4.32
CA THR A 231 -3.96 -3.28 -5.73
C THR A 231 -2.47 -3.49 -5.95
N LEU A 232 -2.02 -3.61 -7.20
CA LEU A 232 -0.58 -3.52 -7.49
C LEU A 232 -0.11 -2.08 -7.26
N GLU A 233 1.02 -1.88 -6.58
CA GLU A 233 1.60 -0.56 -6.36
C GLU A 233 2.50 -0.17 -7.55
N PRO A 234 2.02 0.65 -8.50
CA PRO A 234 2.69 0.85 -9.79
C PRO A 234 4.07 1.49 -9.63
N ASP A 235 4.21 2.42 -8.69
CA ASP A 235 5.45 3.16 -8.45
C ASP A 235 6.58 2.28 -7.90
N ARG A 236 6.24 1.12 -7.34
CA ARG A 236 7.21 0.13 -6.84
C ARG A 236 7.61 -0.91 -7.88
N ILE A 237 6.98 -0.89 -9.06
CA ILE A 237 7.31 -1.82 -10.14
C ILE A 237 8.49 -1.26 -10.93
N LEU A 238 9.62 -1.98 -10.89
CA LEU A 238 10.79 -1.65 -11.72
C LEU A 238 10.38 -1.53 -13.21
N PRO A 239 10.81 -0.49 -13.94
CA PRO A 239 10.43 -0.29 -15.35
C PRO A 239 10.71 -1.52 -16.24
N ARG A 240 11.83 -2.21 -16.02
CA ARG A 240 12.17 -3.46 -16.74
C ARG A 240 11.24 -4.62 -16.39
N ARG A 241 10.72 -4.68 -15.15
CA ARG A 241 9.74 -5.67 -14.71
C ARG A 241 8.35 -5.34 -15.21
N SER A 242 8.01 -4.06 -15.36
CA SER A 242 6.73 -3.62 -15.95
C SER A 242 6.50 -4.28 -17.31
N ARG A 243 7.47 -4.27 -18.22
CA ARG A 243 7.35 -4.96 -19.53
C ARG A 243 7.14 -6.48 -19.42
N ARG A 244 7.74 -7.15 -18.42
CA ARG A 244 7.54 -8.58 -18.18
C ARG A 244 6.15 -8.85 -17.58
N LEU A 245 5.71 -8.00 -16.65
CA LEU A 245 4.36 -8.05 -16.10
C LEU A 245 3.33 -7.85 -17.21
N HIS A 246 3.52 -6.85 -18.08
CA HIS A 246 2.70 -6.61 -19.26
C HIS A 246 2.62 -7.85 -20.14
N ARG A 247 3.74 -8.51 -20.46
CA ARG A 247 3.72 -9.75 -21.26
C ARG A 247 3.02 -10.92 -20.57
N ARG A 248 3.15 -11.04 -19.23
CA ARG A 248 2.53 -12.12 -18.44
C ARG A 248 1.04 -11.87 -18.21
N LEU A 249 0.63 -10.61 -18.11
CA LEU A 249 -0.77 -10.20 -17.93
C LEU A 249 -1.46 -10.15 -19.28
N GLY A 250 -0.94 -9.40 -20.25
CA GLY A 250 -1.48 -9.14 -21.60
C GLY A 250 -1.59 -10.34 -22.56
N ARG A 251 -1.36 -11.57 -22.10
CA ARG A 251 -1.57 -12.78 -22.90
C ARG A 251 -2.33 -13.82 -22.09
N PRO A 252 -3.67 -13.75 -22.06
CA PRO A 252 -4.48 -14.89 -21.67
C PRO A 252 -4.10 -16.05 -22.59
N ARG A 253 -3.70 -17.18 -22.02
CA ARG A 253 -3.29 -18.32 -22.83
C ARG A 253 -4.51 -18.77 -23.63
N SER A 254 -4.41 -18.80 -24.95
CA SER A 254 -5.34 -19.55 -25.77
C SER A 254 -5.18 -21.04 -25.47
N GLY A 255 -5.99 -21.59 -24.59
CA GLY A 255 -5.98 -23.01 -24.22
C GLY A 255 -7.10 -23.38 -23.24
N PRO A 256 -7.47 -24.67 -23.13
CA PRO A 256 -8.57 -25.14 -22.27
C PRO A 256 -8.39 -24.80 -20.78
N GLU A 257 -7.18 -24.46 -20.36
CA GLU A 257 -6.83 -24.01 -19.00
C GLU A 257 -7.17 -22.54 -18.72
N SER A 258 -7.44 -21.70 -19.73
CA SER A 258 -7.83 -20.28 -19.55
C SER A 258 -9.33 -20.07 -19.38
N ARG A 259 -10.04 -21.13 -18.99
CA ARG A 259 -11.40 -21.04 -18.49
C ARG A 259 -11.33 -20.34 -17.14
N LEU A 260 -11.49 -19.01 -17.14
CA LEU A 260 -12.00 -18.34 -15.95
C LEU A 260 -13.19 -19.17 -15.48
N LEU A 261 -13.13 -19.64 -14.24
CA LEU A 261 -14.22 -20.32 -13.57
C LEU A 261 -15.37 -19.31 -13.45
N LEU A 262 -16.07 -19.09 -14.56
CA LEU A 262 -17.40 -18.54 -14.55
C LEU A 262 -18.16 -19.44 -13.58
N THR A 263 -18.56 -18.86 -12.46
CA THR A 263 -19.09 -19.53 -11.26
C THR A 263 -20.39 -20.28 -11.50
N ARG A 264 -20.86 -20.31 -12.75
CA ARG A 264 -21.78 -21.34 -13.25
C ARG A 264 -21.05 -22.14 -14.32
N ARG A 265 -21.11 -23.47 -14.19
CA ARG A 265 -20.83 -24.50 -15.20
C ARG A 265 -21.72 -24.34 -16.45
N ALA A 266 -21.95 -23.11 -16.92
CA ALA A 266 -22.39 -22.86 -18.27
C ALA A 266 -21.29 -23.43 -19.17
N MET A 267 -21.67 -24.28 -20.12
CA MET A 267 -20.78 -24.68 -21.22
C MET A 267 -20.34 -23.40 -21.93
N VAL A 268 -19.22 -22.82 -21.52
CA VAL A 268 -18.59 -21.72 -22.25
C VAL A 268 -18.09 -22.36 -23.54
N PRO A 269 -18.56 -21.92 -24.70
CA PRO A 269 -18.08 -22.49 -25.95
C PRO A 269 -16.56 -22.30 -26.07
N ASP A 270 -15.85 -23.27 -26.65
CA ASP A 270 -14.37 -23.28 -26.77
C ASP A 270 -13.79 -22.15 -27.65
N TRP A 271 -14.64 -21.22 -28.09
CA TRP A 271 -14.33 -20.18 -29.05
C TRP A 271 -14.32 -18.77 -28.42
N VAL A 272 -14.56 -18.66 -27.11
CA VAL A 272 -14.39 -17.42 -26.33
C VAL A 272 -12.94 -17.29 -25.86
N THR A 273 -12.24 -16.24 -26.27
CA THR A 273 -10.88 -15.90 -25.82
C THR A 273 -10.92 -14.59 -25.03
N LEU A 274 -10.41 -14.58 -23.81
CA LEU A 274 -10.21 -13.34 -23.07
C LEU A 274 -8.97 -12.61 -23.61
N ALA A 275 -8.99 -11.29 -23.68
CA ALA A 275 -7.86 -10.43 -24.04
C ALA A 275 -7.84 -9.19 -23.14
N ILE A 276 -6.67 -8.63 -22.88
CA ILE A 276 -6.55 -7.32 -22.20
C ILE A 276 -6.62 -6.22 -23.26
N VAL A 277 -7.34 -5.15 -22.94
CA VAL A 277 -7.75 -4.11 -23.90
C VAL A 277 -6.56 -3.32 -24.43
N ASP A 278 -5.65 -2.94 -23.55
CA ASP A 278 -4.44 -2.22 -23.91
C ASP A 278 -3.19 -2.99 -23.42
N PRO A 279 -2.45 -3.68 -24.32
CA PRO A 279 -1.23 -4.38 -23.95
C PRO A 279 -0.06 -3.43 -23.63
N SER A 280 -0.24 -2.11 -23.79
CA SER A 280 0.76 -1.07 -23.49
C SER A 280 0.60 -0.46 -22.09
N VAL A 281 -0.51 -0.73 -21.40
CA VAL A 281 -0.78 -0.28 -20.03
C VAL A 281 -0.95 -1.48 -19.10
N LEU A 282 -0.46 -1.34 -17.86
CA LEU A 282 -0.56 -2.39 -16.86
C LEU A 282 -2.03 -2.48 -16.42
N PRO A 283 -2.70 -3.63 -16.53
CA PRO A 283 -4.09 -3.69 -16.13
C PRO A 283 -4.22 -3.45 -14.63
N GLN A 284 -5.22 -2.68 -14.23
CA GLN A 284 -5.50 -2.43 -12.82
C GLN A 284 -6.10 -3.66 -12.15
N LEU A 285 -5.24 -4.55 -11.64
CA LEU A 285 -5.66 -5.65 -10.80
C LEU A 285 -6.02 -5.14 -9.41
N ALA A 286 -7.24 -5.40 -8.98
CA ALA A 286 -7.69 -5.09 -7.63
C ALA A 286 -8.28 -6.31 -6.97
N TRP A 287 -8.09 -6.45 -5.66
CA TRP A 287 -8.82 -7.42 -4.85
C TRP A 287 -9.63 -6.65 -3.83
N GLU A 288 -10.94 -6.91 -3.82
CA GLU A 288 -11.79 -6.44 -2.73
C GLU A 288 -11.58 -7.39 -1.55
N ILE A 289 -11.13 -6.84 -0.43
CA ILE A 289 -10.89 -7.60 0.78
C ILE A 289 -12.18 -7.52 1.60
N PRO A 290 -12.91 -8.64 1.75
CA PRO A 290 -14.11 -8.69 2.59
C PRO A 290 -13.73 -8.56 4.07
N PRO A 291 -14.72 -8.49 5.00
CA PRO A 291 -14.45 -8.63 6.42
C PRO A 291 -13.54 -9.82 6.72
N TRP A 292 -12.65 -9.65 7.70
CA TRP A 292 -11.55 -10.57 7.96
C TRP A 292 -12.04 -12.02 8.10
N GLY A 293 -11.39 -12.96 7.39
CA GLY A 293 -11.74 -14.38 7.40
C GLY A 293 -12.50 -14.88 6.16
N GLN A 294 -12.91 -13.99 5.26
CA GLN A 294 -13.41 -14.37 3.93
C GLN A 294 -12.33 -14.21 2.85
N PRO A 295 -12.32 -15.05 1.79
CA PRO A 295 -11.34 -14.93 0.73
C PRO A 295 -11.56 -13.65 -0.10
N PRO A 296 -10.52 -12.85 -0.35
CA PRO A 296 -10.53 -11.75 -1.30
C PRO A 296 -11.05 -12.15 -2.67
N GLN A 297 -11.76 -11.24 -3.34
CA GLN A 297 -12.21 -11.45 -4.71
C GLN A 297 -11.42 -10.56 -5.66
N LEU A 298 -10.86 -11.16 -6.71
CA LEU A 298 -10.21 -10.42 -7.78
C LEU A 298 -11.30 -9.67 -8.56
N TYR A 299 -11.17 -8.36 -8.56
CA TYR A 299 -11.99 -7.40 -9.27
C TYR A 299 -11.18 -6.76 -10.39
N LEU A 300 -11.74 -6.79 -11.60
CA LEU A 300 -11.19 -6.13 -12.77
C LEU A 300 -12.16 -4.99 -13.17
N PRO A 301 -11.73 -3.72 -13.06
CA PRO A 301 -12.57 -2.58 -13.40
C PRO A 301 -12.97 -2.59 -14.88
N PRO A 302 -14.02 -1.82 -15.25
CA PRO A 302 -14.45 -1.71 -16.64
C PRO A 302 -13.28 -1.30 -17.55
N GLN A 303 -13.27 -1.79 -18.79
CA GLN A 303 -12.29 -1.46 -19.83
C GLN A 303 -10.86 -2.01 -19.63
N GLU A 304 -10.57 -2.72 -18.53
CA GLU A 304 -9.28 -3.39 -18.34
C GLU A 304 -9.19 -4.71 -19.13
N ILE A 305 -10.34 -5.36 -19.38
CA ILE A 305 -10.44 -6.61 -20.12
C ILE A 305 -11.47 -6.49 -21.25
N THR A 306 -11.16 -7.14 -22.36
CA THR A 306 -12.09 -7.39 -23.46
C THR A 306 -12.23 -8.89 -23.65
N LEU A 307 -13.47 -9.37 -23.69
CA LEU A 307 -13.80 -10.71 -24.14
C LEU A 307 -13.89 -10.69 -25.67
N LEU A 308 -13.00 -11.44 -26.32
CA LEU A 308 -13.04 -11.69 -27.76
C LEU A 308 -13.78 -13.00 -28.02
N LEU A 309 -14.98 -12.85 -28.57
CA LEU A 309 -15.80 -13.94 -29.06
C LEU A 309 -15.39 -14.22 -30.51
N ARG A 310 -14.76 -15.37 -30.76
CA ARG A 310 -14.41 -15.81 -32.13
C ARG A 310 -15.23 -17.04 -32.45
N ARG A 311 -15.58 -17.28 -33.70
CA ARG A 311 -16.31 -18.52 -34.08
C ARG A 311 -15.38 -19.71 -34.34
N SER A 312 -14.07 -19.50 -34.38
CA SER A 312 -13.04 -20.53 -34.60
C SER A 312 -11.91 -20.42 -33.58
N GLY A 313 -11.30 -21.58 -33.26
CA GLY A 313 -10.26 -21.69 -32.23
C GLY A 313 -8.99 -20.90 -32.59
N PRO A 314 -8.27 -20.37 -31.57
CA PRO A 314 -7.01 -19.65 -31.78
C PRO A 314 -5.97 -20.55 -32.46
N GLY A 315 -5.56 -20.18 -33.68
CA GLY A 315 -4.54 -20.90 -34.47
C GLY A 315 -5.08 -21.75 -35.63
N ASN A 316 -6.40 -21.87 -35.81
CA ASN A 316 -6.95 -22.61 -36.94
C ASN A 316 -6.89 -21.77 -38.24
N GLN A 317 -5.77 -21.83 -38.94
CA GLN A 317 -5.57 -21.13 -40.22
C GLN A 317 -6.50 -21.64 -41.34
N ALA A 318 -7.03 -22.86 -41.21
CA ALA A 318 -7.93 -23.45 -42.19
C ALA A 318 -9.37 -22.86 -42.15
N THR A 319 -9.77 -22.28 -41.02
CA THR A 319 -11.03 -21.53 -40.87
C THR A 319 -10.77 -20.21 -40.14
N PRO A 320 -10.29 -19.17 -40.84
CA PRO A 320 -10.09 -17.86 -40.23
C PRO A 320 -11.41 -17.36 -39.64
N ALA A 321 -11.34 -16.74 -38.46
CA ALA A 321 -12.54 -16.25 -37.79
C ALA A 321 -13.22 -15.20 -38.67
N THR A 322 -14.40 -15.53 -39.20
CA THR A 322 -15.22 -14.63 -40.05
C THR A 322 -16.08 -13.67 -39.22
N SER A 323 -16.12 -13.84 -37.90
CA SER A 323 -16.84 -12.96 -36.99
C SER A 323 -16.06 -12.82 -35.70
N LEU A 324 -15.83 -11.58 -35.29
CA LEU A 324 -15.24 -11.19 -34.03
C LEU A 324 -16.25 -10.28 -33.33
N ALA A 325 -16.75 -10.71 -32.18
CA ALA A 325 -17.51 -9.83 -31.29
C ALA A 325 -16.63 -9.48 -30.09
N GLN A 326 -16.60 -8.19 -29.78
CA GLN A 326 -15.91 -7.64 -28.63
C GLN A 326 -16.95 -7.34 -27.57
N VAL A 327 -16.79 -7.92 -26.38
CA VAL A 327 -17.58 -7.57 -25.20
C VAL A 327 -16.63 -6.96 -24.19
N VAL A 328 -16.91 -5.73 -23.77
CA VAL A 328 -16.24 -5.09 -22.64
C VAL A 328 -17.15 -5.30 -21.44
N PRO A 329 -16.87 -6.25 -20.54
CA PRO A 329 -17.67 -6.43 -19.35
C PRO A 329 -17.53 -5.21 -18.44
N ASP A 330 -18.64 -4.80 -17.81
CA ASP A 330 -18.60 -3.72 -16.81
C ASP A 330 -17.72 -4.11 -15.63
N THR A 331 -17.77 -5.38 -15.21
CA THR A 331 -16.90 -5.93 -14.15
C THR A 331 -16.65 -7.42 -14.37
N VAL A 332 -15.47 -7.90 -13.98
CA VAL A 332 -15.15 -9.34 -13.91
C VAL A 332 -14.68 -9.68 -12.50
N GLN A 333 -15.33 -10.68 -11.90
CA GLN A 333 -14.98 -11.22 -10.59
C GLN A 333 -14.36 -12.61 -10.72
N GLY A 334 -13.30 -12.87 -9.96
CA GLY A 334 -12.66 -14.18 -9.87
C GLY A 334 -12.22 -14.50 -8.45
N SER A 335 -12.27 -15.77 -8.08
CA SER A 335 -11.71 -16.23 -6.80
C SER A 335 -10.24 -16.60 -6.98
N PRO A 336 -9.32 -16.09 -6.13
CA PRO A 336 -7.96 -16.62 -6.09
C PRO A 336 -8.00 -18.05 -5.55
N HIS A 337 -7.41 -18.99 -6.28
CA HIS A 337 -7.08 -20.30 -5.71
C HIS A 337 -5.69 -20.21 -5.08
N CYS A 338 -5.65 -20.09 -3.75
CA CYS A 338 -4.46 -20.47 -3.01
C CYS A 338 -4.30 -21.99 -3.17
N ARG A 339 -3.13 -22.45 -3.61
CA ARG A 339 -2.84 -23.89 -3.62
C ARG A 339 -2.90 -24.37 -2.17
N GLY A 340 -3.93 -25.13 -1.84
CA GLY A 340 -3.90 -25.96 -0.64
C GLY A 340 -2.72 -26.90 -0.77
N HIS A 341 -1.79 -26.84 0.19
CA HIS A 341 -0.98 -28.00 0.51
C HIS A 341 -1.95 -29.09 0.98
N SER A 342 -2.35 -29.95 0.04
CA SER A 342 -2.82 -31.28 0.35
C SER A 342 -1.61 -32.15 0.66
N SER A 343 -1.76 -32.92 1.74
CA SER A 343 -0.87 -33.89 2.39
C SER A 343 0.16 -33.30 3.35
#